data_AF-X1D634-F1
#
_entry.id   AF-X1D634-F1
#
_cell.length_a   1.000
_cell.length_b   1.000
_cell.length_c   1.000
_cell.angle_alpha   90.00
_cell.angle_beta   90.00
_cell.angle_gamma   90.00
#
_symmetry.space_group_name_H-M   'P 1'
#
loop_
_entity.id
_entity.type
_entity.pdbx_description
1 polymer ?
#
loop_
_entity_poly.entity_id
_entity_poly.type
_entity_poly.pdbx_seq_one_letter_code
_entity_poly.pdbx_strand_id
1 'polypeptide(L)'
;MSERKPEVLLKHYLKKLKLPTILREYQSMAAVCMKDRCDYTTFLLHLVERESLDREKRAAERRVKTAHFPIIKTLDTFDFHAQPSINEQLIREL
;
A
#
# COMPACT_ATOMS: atom_id res chain seq x y z
N MET A 1 7.54 -9.77 -28.61
CA MET A 1 8.37 -10.23 -27.48
C MET A 1 7.61 -11.36 -26.79
N SER A 2 8.02 -12.62 -26.96
CA SER A 2 7.34 -13.76 -26.34
C SER A 2 7.56 -13.71 -24.83
N GLU A 3 6.48 -13.60 -24.05
CA GLU A 3 6.55 -13.72 -22.59
C GLU A 3 7.20 -15.06 -22.21
N ARG A 4 8.18 -15.00 -21.31
CA ARG A 4 8.87 -16.21 -20.84
C ARG A 4 7.90 -17.03 -19.98
N LYS A 5 7.88 -18.36 -20.14
CA LYS A 5 7.00 -19.28 -19.36
C LYS A 5 6.93 -18.96 -17.85
N PRO A 6 8.03 -18.59 -17.15
CA PRO A 6 7.97 -18.23 -15.73
C PRO A 6 7.16 -16.97 -15.43
N GLU A 7 7.19 -15.95 -16.29
CA GLU A 7 6.44 -14.70 -16.10
C GLU A 7 4.94 -14.92 -16.23
N VAL A 8 4.54 -15.77 -17.18
CA VAL A 8 3.13 -16.15 -17.37
C VAL A 8 2.60 -16.87 -16.13
N LEU A 9 3.35 -17.85 -15.62
CA LEU A 9 2.99 -18.59 -14.40
C LEU A 9 2.95 -17.68 -13.18
N LEU A 10 3.93 -16.79 -13.03
CA LEU A 10 3.95 -15.81 -11.95
C LEU A 10 2.69 -14.94 -11.97
N LYS A 11 2.35 -14.35 -13.12
CA LYS A 11 1.13 -13.55 -13.29
C LYS A 11 -0.13 -14.35 -12.95
N HIS A 12 -0.21 -15.62 -13.37
CA HIS A 12 -1.32 -16.50 -13.04
C HIS A 12 -1.45 -16.69 -11.51
N TYR A 13 -0.37 -17.03 -10.82
CA TYR A 13 -0.38 -17.24 -9.37
C TYR A 13 -0.69 -15.95 -8.61
N LEU A 14 -0.13 -14.81 -9.00
CA LEU A 14 -0.42 -13.52 -8.36
C LEU A 14 -1.90 -13.13 -8.50
N LYS A 15 -2.52 -13.41 -9.65
CA LYS A 15 -3.98 -13.25 -9.83
C LYS A 15 -4.77 -14.20 -8.93
N LYS A 16 -4.39 -15.49 -8.90
CA LYS A 16 -5.04 -16.51 -8.07
C LYS A 16 -5.00 -16.17 -6.57
N LEU A 17 -3.86 -15.66 -6.10
CA LEU A 17 -3.63 -15.25 -4.71
C LEU A 17 -4.19 -13.85 -4.38
N LYS A 18 -4.77 -13.16 -5.37
CA LYS A 18 -5.28 -11.79 -5.22
C LYS A 18 -4.20 -10.83 -4.68
N LEU A 19 -3.04 -10.80 -5.32
CA LEU A 19 -1.90 -9.92 -5.02
C LEU A 19 -1.75 -8.84 -6.12
N PRO A 20 -2.70 -7.88 -6.23
CA PRO A 20 -2.76 -6.93 -7.34
C PRO A 20 -1.61 -5.92 -7.35
N THR A 21 -1.08 -5.53 -6.18
CA THR A 21 0.01 -4.56 -6.10
C THR A 21 1.31 -5.21 -6.53
N ILE A 22 1.60 -6.44 -6.05
CA ILE A 22 2.75 -7.22 -6.53
C ILE A 22 2.64 -7.46 -8.05
N LEU A 23 1.48 -7.85 -8.55
CA LEU A 23 1.26 -8.08 -9.99
C LEU A 23 1.62 -6.85 -10.85
N ARG A 24 1.28 -5.65 -10.36
CA ARG A 24 1.56 -4.39 -11.05
C ARG A 24 3.02 -3.97 -10.94
N GLU A 25 3.69 -4.27 -9.84
CA GLU A 25 4.92 -3.57 -9.46
C GLU A 25 6.18 -4.44 -9.41
N TYR A 26 6.05 -5.78 -9.45
CA TYR A 26 7.20 -6.68 -9.31
C TYR A 26 8.34 -6.40 -10.31
N GLN A 27 8.02 -6.03 -11.55
CA GLN A 27 9.04 -5.72 -12.56
C GLN A 27 9.79 -4.42 -12.27
N SER A 28 9.06 -3.38 -11.83
CA SER A 28 9.64 -2.10 -11.45
C SER A 28 10.54 -2.27 -10.22
N MET A 29 10.05 -2.99 -9.21
CA MET A 29 10.83 -3.28 -8.01
C MET A 29 12.07 -4.13 -8.33
N ALA A 30 11.96 -5.10 -9.23
CA ALA A 30 13.11 -5.90 -9.65
C ALA A 30 14.19 -5.04 -10.31
N ALA A 31 13.81 -4.06 -11.14
CA ALA A 31 14.75 -3.12 -11.74
C ALA A 31 15.48 -2.26 -10.70
N VAL A 32 14.75 -1.78 -9.68
CA VAL A 32 15.34 -1.02 -8.56
C VAL A 32 16.28 -1.90 -7.75
N CYS A 33 15.83 -3.08 -7.32
CA CYS A 33 16.64 -4.01 -6.53
C CYS A 33 17.89 -4.50 -7.26
N MET A 34 17.83 -4.68 -8.58
CA MET A 34 19.03 -4.99 -9.39
C MET A 34 20.04 -3.85 -9.36
N LYS A 35 19.59 -2.59 -9.42
CA LYS A 35 20.46 -1.41 -9.36
C LYS A 35 21.10 -1.27 -7.97
N ASP A 36 20.32 -1.49 -6.93
CA ASP A 36 20.73 -1.29 -5.54
C ASP A 36 21.40 -2.54 -4.93
N ARG A 37 21.59 -3.60 -5.73
CA ARG A 37 22.18 -4.88 -5.32
C ARG A 37 21.49 -5.50 -4.10
N CYS A 38 20.17 -5.38 -4.02
CA CYS A 38 19.39 -5.99 -2.94
C CYS A 38 19.50 -7.52 -3.01
N ASP A 39 19.49 -8.17 -1.86
CA ASP A 39 19.35 -9.62 -1.80
C ASP A 39 17.89 -10.03 -2.09
N TYR A 40 17.68 -11.33 -2.33
CA TYR A 40 16.34 -11.85 -2.66
C TYR A 40 15.33 -11.65 -1.53
N THR A 41 15.80 -11.69 -0.27
CA THR A 41 14.94 -11.49 0.91
C THR A 41 14.43 -10.06 0.97
N THR A 42 15.30 -9.06 0.77
CA THR A 42 14.90 -7.64 0.75
C THR A 42 13.94 -7.35 -0.40
N PHE A 43 14.19 -7.91 -1.59
CA PHE A 43 13.28 -7.77 -2.72
C PHE A 43 11.87 -8.30 -2.39
N LEU A 44 11.78 -9.50 -1.79
CA LEU A 44 10.50 -10.08 -1.40
C LEU A 44 9.81 -9.25 -0.30
N LEU A 45 10.58 -8.78 0.69
CA LEU A 45 10.08 -7.93 1.77
C LEU A 45 9.43 -6.66 1.22
N HIS A 46 10.12 -5.93 0.34
CA HIS A 46 9.58 -4.71 -0.26
C HIS A 46 8.28 -4.94 -1.04
N LEU A 47 8.16 -6.07 -1.75
CA LEU A 47 6.93 -6.41 -2.46
C LEU A 47 5.76 -6.69 -1.53
N VAL A 48 6.00 -7.47 -0.46
CA VAL A 48 4.98 -7.84 0.50
C VAL A 48 4.53 -6.64 1.33
N GLU A 49 5.47 -5.82 1.79
CA GLU A 49 5.19 -4.58 2.52
C GLU A 49 4.27 -3.66 1.72
N ARG A 50 4.61 -3.44 0.44
CA ARG A 50 3.83 -2.57 -0.45
C ARG A 50 2.43 -3.11 -0.71
N GLU A 51 2.29 -4.42 -0.86
CA GLU A 51 0.97 -5.06 -0.98
C GLU A 51 0.15 -4.93 0.30
N SER A 52 0.77 -5.02 1.49
CA SER A 52 0.09 -4.81 2.77
C SER A 52 -0.43 -3.38 2.89
N LEU A 53 0.44 -2.39 2.68
CA LEU A 53 0.11 -0.97 2.77
C LEU A 53 -1.01 -0.57 1.80
N ASP A 54 -0.93 -1.01 0.54
CA ASP A 54 -1.96 -0.74 -0.46
C ASP A 54 -3.30 -1.40 -0.08
N ARG A 55 -3.26 -2.60 0.52
CA ARG A 55 -4.46 -3.32 0.95
C ARG A 55 -5.14 -2.63 2.12
N GLU A 56 -4.36 -2.21 3.12
CA GLU A 56 -4.83 -1.44 4.27
C GLU A 56 -5.45 -0.12 3.84
N LYS A 57 -4.77 0.64 2.97
CA LYS A 57 -5.28 1.89 2.39
C LYS A 57 -6.61 1.67 1.68
N ARG A 58 -6.69 0.71 0.75
CA ARG A 58 -7.94 0.41 0.03
C ARG A 58 -9.05 -0.07 0.99
N ALA A 59 -8.72 -0.81 2.05
CA ALA A 59 -9.70 -1.24 3.04
C ALA A 59 -10.24 -0.05 3.86
N ALA A 60 -9.38 0.90 4.23
CA ALA A 60 -9.79 2.14 4.87
C ALA A 60 -10.69 2.98 3.95
N GLU A 61 -10.27 3.24 2.72
CA GLU A 61 -11.04 3.97 1.70
C GLU A 61 -12.41 3.34 1.46
N ARG A 62 -12.47 2.01 1.32
CA ARG A 62 -13.75 1.29 1.17
C ARG A 62 -14.66 1.44 2.38
N ARG A 63 -14.12 1.37 3.60
CA ARG A 63 -14.91 1.56 4.83
C ARG A 63 -15.48 2.96 4.90
N VAL A 64 -14.67 3.99 4.63
CA VAL A 64 -15.12 5.40 4.59
C VAL A 64 -16.22 5.59 3.54
N LYS A 65 -16.02 5.07 2.32
CA LYS A 65 -17.02 5.15 1.25
C LYS A 65 -18.34 4.46 1.61
N THR A 66 -18.27 3.30 2.26
CA THR A 66 -19.45 2.52 2.66
C THR A 66 -20.21 3.16 3.83
N ALA A 67 -19.54 3.98 4.65
CA ALA A 67 -20.17 4.67 5.77
C ALA A 67 -21.08 5.84 5.35
N HIS A 68 -21.05 6.28 4.08
CA HIS A 68 -21.88 7.37 3.56
C HIS A 68 -21.81 8.65 4.41
N PHE A 69 -20.63 8.98 4.95
CA PHE A 69 -20.46 10.20 5.72
C PHE A 69 -20.77 11.42 4.84
N PRO A 70 -21.57 12.39 5.33
CA PRO A 70 -21.90 13.60 4.56
C PRO A 70 -20.68 14.49 4.32
N ILE A 71 -19.67 14.42 5.20
CA ILE A 71 -18.41 15.15 5.09
C ILE A 71 -17.29 14.22 5.57
N ILE A 72 -16.21 14.11 4.80
CA ILE A 72 -14.99 13.41 5.22
C ILE A 72 -14.14 14.40 6.01
N LYS A 73 -13.98 14.16 7.30
CA LYS A 73 -13.08 14.91 8.19
C LYS A 73 -11.83 14.08 8.42
N THR A 74 -10.66 14.59 8.01
CA THR A 74 -9.35 14.04 8.38
C THR A 74 -8.77 14.83 9.54
N LEU A 75 -7.77 14.28 10.24
CA LEU A 75 -7.06 14.98 11.32
C LEU A 75 -6.47 16.32 10.85
N ASP A 76 -6.08 16.43 9.57
CA ASP A 76 -5.59 17.68 8.97
C ASP A 76 -6.62 18.82 8.98
N THR A 77 -7.91 18.46 8.99
CA THR A 77 -9.04 19.41 8.98
C THR A 77 -9.67 19.59 10.35
N PHE A 78 -9.10 18.98 11.39
CA PHE A 78 -9.58 19.11 12.76
C PHE A 78 -9.08 20.42 13.37
N ASP A 79 -10.00 21.20 13.92
CA ASP A 79 -9.67 22.44 14.63
C ASP A 79 -9.35 22.11 16.10
N PHE A 80 -8.07 21.99 16.42
CA PHE A 80 -7.61 21.74 17.79
C PHE A 80 -7.84 22.94 18.72
N HIS A 81 -8.03 24.16 18.19
CA HIS A 81 -8.41 25.31 19.01
C HIS A 81 -9.85 25.20 19.53
N ALA A 82 -10.74 24.55 18.77
CA ALA A 82 -12.10 24.27 19.21
C ALA A 82 -12.17 23.20 20.33
N GLN A 83 -11.12 22.41 20.53
CA GLN A 83 -11.01 21.42 21.61
C GLN A 83 -9.62 21.47 22.28
N PRO A 84 -9.37 22.46 23.16
CA PRO A 84 -8.05 22.72 23.73
C PRO A 84 -7.57 21.67 24.74
N SER A 85 -8.44 20.72 25.15
CA SER A 85 -8.04 19.62 26.03
C SER A 85 -7.23 18.52 25.32
N ILE A 86 -7.22 18.52 23.98
CA ILE A 86 -6.49 17.54 23.18
C ILE A 86 -5.08 18.07 22.91
N ASN A 87 -4.07 17.24 23.21
CA ASN A 87 -2.68 17.55 22.86
C ASN A 87 -2.45 17.31 21.36
N GLU A 88 -2.39 18.39 20.59
CA GLU A 88 -2.19 18.34 19.13
C GLU A 88 -0.86 17.68 18.73
N GLN A 89 0.25 17.97 19.43
CA GLN A 89 1.56 17.40 19.10
C GLN A 89 1.54 15.87 19.19
N LEU A 90 0.96 15.35 20.27
CA LEU A 90 0.82 13.91 20.46
C LEU A 90 -0.03 13.26 19.36
N ILE A 91 -1.13 13.92 18.94
CA ILE A 91 -2.03 13.38 17.91
C ILE A 91 -1.34 13.33 16.53
N ARG A 92 -0.47 14.30 16.23
CA ARG A 92 0.22 14.39 14.92
C ARG A 92 1.39 13.41 14.76
N GLU A 93 1.85 12.79 15.85
CA GLU A 93 2.95 11.81 15.84
C GLU A 93 2.51 10.34 15.68
N LEU A 94 1.19 10.09 15.57
CA LEU A 94 0.57 8.77 15.38
C LEU A 94 0.44 8.38 13.90
#